data_AF-A0A9N9NG01-F1
#
_entry.id   AF-A0A9N9NG01-F1
#
_cell.length_a   1.000
_cell.length_b   1.000
_cell.length_c   1.000
_cell.angle_alpha   90.00
_cell.angle_beta   90.00
_cell.angle_gamma   90.00
#
_symmetry.space_group_name_H-M   'P 1'
#
loop_
_entity.id
_entity.type
_entity.pdbx_description
1 polymer ?
#
loop_
_entity_poly.entity_id
_entity_poly.type
_entity_poly.pdbx_seq_one_letter_code
_entity_poly.pdbx_strand_id
1 'polypeptide(L)'
;QRNEEWSQANDRIDWRSTWLYFNHNRKPTYNITNFKLNQLKSFKIKTLLNELPTHSLHHTLYPTIFQNTNCFHCGALDSSLHWLKCSNSTLLQYIINTGINNYINSTELDLSADQKANLINQLQHHEAFDA
;
A
#
# COMPACT_ATOMS: atom_id res chain seq x y z
N GLN A 1 10.37 -18.68 -20.69
CA GLN A 1 10.66 -18.71 -19.24
C GLN A 1 10.28 -17.44 -18.49
N ARG A 2 11.01 -16.31 -18.58
CA ARG A 2 10.64 -15.07 -17.83
C ARG A 2 9.22 -14.56 -18.12
N ASN A 3 8.77 -14.61 -19.38
CA ASN A 3 7.42 -14.19 -19.76
C ASN A 3 6.31 -15.16 -19.29
N GLU A 4 6.63 -16.43 -19.06
CA GLU A 4 5.64 -17.45 -18.63
C GLU A 4 5.33 -17.31 -17.13
N GLU A 5 6.35 -16.98 -16.32
CA GLU A 5 6.21 -16.70 -14.89
C GLU A 5 5.31 -15.47 -14.63
N TRP A 6 5.53 -14.37 -15.37
CA TRP A 6 4.70 -13.17 -15.24
C TRP A 6 3.29 -13.36 -15.83
N SER A 7 3.12 -14.23 -16.83
CA SER A 7 1.80 -14.55 -17.38
C SER A 7 0.89 -15.19 -16.32
N GLN A 8 1.41 -16.06 -15.46
CA GLN A 8 0.61 -16.69 -14.40
C GLN A 8 0.26 -15.71 -13.26
N ALA A 9 1.14 -14.74 -13.00
CA ALA A 9 0.86 -13.67 -12.04
C ALA A 9 -0.17 -12.66 -12.58
N ASN A 10 -0.15 -12.41 -13.89
CA ASN A 10 -1.01 -11.44 -14.56
C ASN A 10 -2.50 -11.74 -14.34
N ASP A 11 -2.89 -13.01 -14.39
CA ASP A 11 -4.28 -13.44 -14.22
C ASP A 11 -4.79 -13.31 -12.77
N ARG A 12 -3.87 -13.16 -11.81
CA ARG A 12 -4.19 -12.98 -10.39
C ARG A 12 -4.30 -11.52 -9.98
N ILE A 13 -3.86 -10.59 -10.84
CA ILE A 13 -3.85 -9.16 -10.54
C ILE A 13 -5.06 -8.51 -11.19
N ASP A 14 -5.90 -7.86 -10.38
CA ASP A 14 -6.94 -6.98 -10.91
C ASP A 14 -6.31 -5.68 -11.44
N TRP A 15 -5.84 -5.74 -12.69
CA TRP A 15 -5.23 -4.61 -13.37
C TRP A 15 -6.20 -3.45 -13.60
N ARG A 16 -7.51 -3.72 -13.69
CA ARG A 16 -8.52 -2.69 -13.85
C ARG A 16 -8.61 -1.84 -12.59
N SER A 17 -8.74 -2.46 -11.43
CA SER A 17 -8.75 -1.77 -10.15
C SER A 17 -7.41 -1.10 -9.86
N THR A 18 -6.31 -1.77 -10.16
CA THR A 18 -4.94 -1.20 -10.03
C THR A 18 -4.80 0.08 -10.86
N TRP A 19 -5.23 0.05 -12.13
CA TRP A 19 -5.19 1.21 -13.00
C TRP A 19 -6.07 2.35 -12.47
N LEU A 20 -7.30 2.05 -12.04
CA LEU A 20 -8.20 3.05 -11.46
C LEU A 20 -7.60 3.69 -10.20
N TYR A 21 -6.99 2.91 -9.32
CA TYR A 21 -6.33 3.38 -8.11
C TYR A 21 -5.20 4.37 -8.41
N PHE A 22 -4.33 4.07 -9.37
CA PHE A 22 -3.25 4.98 -9.77
C PHE A 22 -3.73 6.22 -10.51
N ASN A 23 -4.85 6.11 -11.24
CA ASN A 23 -5.42 7.19 -12.04
C ASN A 23 -6.57 7.92 -11.34
N HIS A 24 -6.68 7.80 -10.01
CA HIS A 24 -7.65 8.54 -9.18
C HIS A 24 -9.10 8.31 -9.60
N ASN A 25 -9.43 7.06 -9.96
CA ASN A 25 -10.74 6.63 -10.46
C ASN A 25 -11.24 7.44 -11.67
N ARG A 26 -10.34 8.12 -12.40
CA ARG A 26 -10.69 8.84 -13.63
C ARG A 26 -10.74 7.89 -14.80
N LYS A 27 -11.66 8.15 -15.72
CA LYS A 27 -11.74 7.40 -16.98
C LYS A 27 -10.48 7.64 -17.83
N PRO A 28 -10.03 6.66 -18.64
CA PRO A 28 -8.85 6.78 -19.51
C PRO A 28 -8.89 7.97 -20.48
N THR A 29 -10.08 8.52 -20.75
CA THR A 29 -10.30 9.65 -21.66
C THR A 29 -9.85 11.00 -21.09
N TYR A 30 -9.49 11.08 -19.81
CA TYR A 30 -8.97 12.31 -19.19
C TYR A 30 -7.46 12.42 -19.39
N ASN A 31 -7.04 13.15 -20.42
CA ASN A 31 -5.62 13.39 -20.74
C ASN A 31 -4.99 14.54 -19.94
N ILE A 32 -5.69 15.07 -18.93
CA ILE A 32 -5.23 16.19 -18.11
C ILE A 32 -5.19 15.73 -16.65
N THR A 33 -4.00 15.77 -16.07
CA THR A 33 -3.76 15.54 -14.64
C THR A 33 -3.16 16.79 -14.03
N ASN A 34 -3.63 17.20 -12.85
CA ASN A 34 -3.01 18.33 -12.15
C ASN A 34 -1.70 17.89 -11.49
N PHE A 35 -0.81 18.83 -11.19
CA PHE A 35 0.49 18.53 -10.57
C PHE A 35 0.37 17.70 -9.28
N LYS A 36 -0.62 18.01 -8.44
CA LYS A 36 -0.86 17.31 -7.17
C LYS A 36 -1.20 15.83 -7.36
N LEU A 37 -2.08 15.52 -8.31
CA LEU A 37 -2.48 14.15 -8.65
C LEU A 37 -1.31 13.40 -9.31
N ASN A 38 -0.51 14.08 -10.12
CA ASN A 38 0.68 13.46 -10.71
C ASN A 38 1.75 13.11 -9.65
N GLN A 39 1.97 14.01 -8.69
CA GLN A 39 2.84 13.75 -7.54
C GLN A 39 2.32 12.57 -6.71
N LEU A 40 1.02 12.52 -6.44
CA LEU A 40 0.41 11.42 -5.69
C LEU A 40 0.52 10.08 -6.43
N LYS A 41 0.31 10.07 -7.76
CA LYS A 41 0.51 8.86 -8.59
C LYS A 41 1.95 8.40 -8.53
N SER A 42 2.90 9.32 -8.69
CA SER A 42 4.34 9.01 -8.62
C SER A 42 4.72 8.45 -7.26
N PHE A 43 4.20 9.04 -6.17
CA PHE A 43 4.40 8.53 -4.81
C PHE A 43 3.89 7.10 -4.67
N LYS A 44 2.63 6.83 -5.07
CA LYS A 44 2.05 5.47 -5.04
C LYS A 44 2.91 4.45 -5.79
N ILE A 45 3.41 4.80 -6.98
CA ILE A 45 4.25 3.91 -7.78
C ILE A 45 5.57 3.63 -7.06
N LYS A 46 6.25 4.67 -6.57
CA LYS A 46 7.51 4.51 -5.83
C LYS A 46 7.34 3.69 -4.56
N THR A 47 6.23 3.86 -3.84
CA THR A 47 5.89 3.04 -2.68
C THR A 47 5.75 1.56 -3.07
N LEU A 48 5.02 1.27 -4.15
CA LEU A 48 4.82 -0.11 -4.62
C LEU A 48 6.11 -0.77 -5.13
N LEU A 49 7.01 0.02 -5.72
CA LEU A 49 8.32 -0.46 -6.18
C LEU A 49 9.38 -0.46 -5.08
N ASN A 50 9.05 -0.04 -3.84
CA ASN A 50 10.00 0.15 -2.74
C ASN A 50 11.17 1.11 -3.10
N GLU A 51 10.89 2.12 -3.92
CA GLU A 51 11.85 3.11 -4.43
C GLU A 51 11.65 4.49 -3.77
N LEU A 52 11.09 4.53 -2.56
CA LEU A 52 11.03 5.79 -1.83
C LEU A 52 12.46 6.22 -1.43
N PRO A 53 12.77 7.53 -1.48
CA PRO A 53 14.09 8.07 -1.16
C PRO A 53 14.36 8.06 0.35
N THR A 54 14.41 6.87 0.92
CA THR A 54 14.65 6.63 2.34
C THR A 54 16.12 6.80 2.68
N HIS A 55 16.42 7.06 3.95
CA HIS A 55 17.79 7.12 4.45
C HIS A 55 18.53 5.79 4.24
N SER A 56 17.84 4.67 4.41
CA SER A 56 18.39 3.35 4.14
C SER A 56 18.76 3.17 2.66
N LEU A 57 17.90 3.61 1.73
CA LEU A 57 18.22 3.57 0.29
C LEU A 57 19.39 4.50 -0.05
N HIS A 58 19.41 5.72 0.47
CA HIS A 58 20.51 6.65 0.23
C HIS A 58 21.84 6.17 0.81
N HIS A 59 21.84 5.58 2.00
CA HIS A 59 23.02 4.95 2.58
C HIS A 59 23.51 3.79 1.71
N THR A 60 22.59 2.97 1.19
CA THR A 60 22.93 1.85 0.30
C THR A 60 23.59 2.34 -1.00
N LEU A 61 23.11 3.44 -1.58
CA LEU A 61 23.63 3.98 -2.84
C LEU A 61 24.91 4.81 -2.65
N TYR A 62 24.99 5.59 -1.57
CA TYR A 62 26.08 6.55 -1.32
C TYR A 62 26.47 6.57 0.18
N PRO A 63 27.09 5.50 0.70
CA PRO A 63 27.32 5.32 2.15
C PRO A 63 28.28 6.36 2.75
N THR A 64 29.17 6.94 1.95
CA THR A 64 30.12 7.97 2.39
C THR A 64 29.45 9.31 2.66
N ILE A 65 28.36 9.61 1.95
CA ILE A 65 27.60 10.86 2.07
C ILE A 65 26.48 10.69 3.10
N PHE A 66 25.75 9.58 3.04
CA PHE A 66 24.62 9.30 3.93
C PHE A 66 25.02 8.21 4.90
N GLN A 67 25.49 8.58 6.09
CA GLN A 67 25.99 7.62 7.09
C GLN A 67 24.90 7.01 7.97
N ASN A 68 23.71 7.64 8.00
CA ASN A 68 22.62 7.22 8.86
C ASN A 68 21.54 6.49 8.05
N THR A 69 21.15 5.29 8.49
CA THR A 69 20.09 4.46 7.91
C THR A 69 18.75 4.61 8.61
N ASN A 70 18.67 5.42 9.67
CA ASN A 70 17.51 5.52 10.53
C ASN A 70 16.57 6.63 10.07
N CYS A 71 15.29 6.46 10.36
CA CYS A 71 14.25 7.42 10.08
C CYS A 71 14.53 8.73 10.84
N PHE A 72 14.50 9.85 10.13
CA PHE A 72 14.71 11.17 10.71
C PHE A 72 13.58 11.59 11.68
N HIS A 73 12.42 10.94 11.63
CA HIS A 73 11.28 11.26 12.49
C HIS A 73 11.29 10.51 13.82
N CYS A 74 11.53 9.19 13.81
CA CYS A 74 11.43 8.37 15.03
C CYS A 74 12.72 7.62 15.42
N GLY A 75 13.78 7.69 14.60
CA GLY A 75 15.07 7.05 14.87
C GLY A 75 15.13 5.52 14.69
N ALA A 76 14.04 4.87 14.27
CA ALA A 76 14.05 3.44 13.91
C ALA A 76 14.70 3.21 12.55
N LEU A 77 14.97 1.95 12.16
CA LEU A 77 15.53 1.63 10.85
C LEU A 77 14.61 2.11 9.73
N ASP A 78 15.16 2.87 8.78
CA ASP A 78 14.35 3.48 7.72
C ASP A 78 14.03 2.49 6.60
N SER A 79 12.81 2.55 6.08
CA SER A 79 12.36 1.79 4.92
C SER A 79 11.12 2.44 4.31
N SER A 80 10.79 2.10 3.05
CA SER A 80 9.62 2.68 2.38
C SER A 80 8.34 2.35 3.13
N LEU A 81 8.26 1.13 3.69
CA LEU A 81 7.12 0.69 4.49
C LEU A 81 7.07 1.40 5.85
N HIS A 82 8.24 1.60 6.47
CA HIS A 82 8.32 2.35 7.72
C HIS A 82 7.72 3.75 7.56
N TRP A 83 7.98 4.46 6.46
CA TRP A 83 7.38 5.79 6.20
C TRP A 83 5.85 5.79 6.19
N LEU A 84 5.21 4.69 5.77
CA LEU A 84 3.76 4.57 5.78
C LEU A 84 3.18 4.39 7.20
N LYS A 85 3.96 3.83 8.13
CA LYS A 85 3.54 3.52 9.50
C LYS A 85 4.12 4.49 10.55
N CYS A 86 5.22 5.18 10.26
CA CYS A 86 6.05 5.93 11.20
C CYS A 86 5.32 7.09 11.88
N SER A 87 4.55 7.86 11.12
CA SER A 87 3.90 9.07 11.63
C SER A 87 2.65 8.76 12.46
N ASN A 88 1.95 7.66 12.14
CA ASN A 88 0.72 7.31 12.83
C ASN A 88 0.33 5.84 12.58
N SER A 89 0.95 4.91 13.31
CA SER A 89 0.64 3.48 13.20
C SER A 89 -0.81 3.15 13.55
N THR A 90 -1.42 3.93 14.46
CA THR A 90 -2.83 3.76 14.85
C THR A 90 -3.80 4.20 13.77
N LEU A 91 -3.45 5.20 12.94
CA LEU A 91 -4.27 5.64 11.83
C LEU A 91 -4.40 4.58 10.74
N LEU A 92 -3.31 3.88 10.39
CA LEU A 92 -3.38 2.82 9.39
C LEU A 92 -4.28 1.67 9.86
N GLN A 93 -4.08 1.22 11.10
CA GLN A 93 -4.91 0.19 11.71
C GLN A 93 -6.37 0.63 11.82
N TYR A 94 -6.62 1.89 12.17
CA TYR A 94 -7.96 2.47 12.18
C TYR A 94 -8.61 2.44 10.79
N ILE A 95 -7.89 2.82 9.73
CA ILE A 95 -8.39 2.80 8.35
C ILE A 95 -8.72 1.37 7.91
N ILE A 96 -7.83 0.41 8.19
CA ILE A 96 -8.03 -1.02 7.87
C ILE A 96 -9.29 -1.53 8.57
N ASN A 97 -9.37 -1.33 9.89
CA ASN A 97 -10.50 -1.80 10.70
C ASN A 97 -11.81 -1.15 10.26
N THR A 98 -11.80 0.16 10.02
CA THR A 98 -12.99 0.90 9.56
C THR A 98 -13.42 0.42 8.17
N GLY A 99 -12.47 0.21 7.26
CA GLY A 99 -12.74 -0.26 5.90
C GLY A 99 -13.36 -1.67 5.89
N ILE A 100 -12.78 -2.61 6.63
CA ILE A 100 -13.28 -3.99 6.76
C ILE A 100 -14.68 -3.99 7.35
N ASN A 101 -14.88 -3.29 8.47
CA ASN A 101 -16.19 -3.22 9.12
C ASN A 101 -17.24 -2.59 8.21
N ASN A 102 -16.93 -1.47 7.55
CA ASN A 102 -17.86 -0.82 6.63
C ASN A 102 -18.23 -1.72 5.45
N TYR A 103 -17.25 -2.43 4.87
CA TYR A 103 -17.50 -3.34 3.76
C TYR A 103 -18.37 -4.54 4.17
N ILE A 104 -18.03 -5.24 5.26
CA ILE A 104 -18.78 -6.41 5.73
C ILE A 104 -20.19 -6.04 6.17
N ASN A 105 -20.36 -4.87 6.81
CA ASN A 105 -21.67 -4.42 7.28
C ASN A 105 -22.56 -3.88 6.13
N SER A 106 -21.97 -3.37 5.05
CA SER A 106 -22.72 -2.88 3.88
C SER A 106 -23.00 -3.95 2.83
N THR A 107 -22.30 -5.07 2.87
CA THR A 107 -22.48 -6.17 1.93
C THR A 107 -23.48 -7.18 2.50
N GLU A 108 -24.49 -7.56 1.71
CA GLU A 108 -25.37 -8.67 2.06
C GLU A 108 -24.61 -9.99 1.92
N LEU A 109 -23.98 -10.40 3.02
CA LEU A 109 -23.34 -11.70 3.17
C LEU A 109 -24.29 -12.64 3.90
N ASP A 110 -24.56 -13.80 3.30
CA ASP A 110 -25.31 -14.92 3.89
C ASP A 110 -24.43 -15.66 4.91
N LEU A 111 -24.11 -14.95 5.99
CA LEU A 111 -23.27 -15.41 7.09
C LEU A 111 -23.98 -15.10 8.40
N SER A 112 -23.92 -16.04 9.34
CA SER A 112 -24.34 -15.81 10.73
C SER A 112 -23.46 -14.73 11.39
N ALA A 113 -23.94 -14.17 12.50
CA ALA A 113 -23.19 -13.15 13.24
C ALA A 113 -21.80 -13.64 13.68
N ASP A 114 -21.70 -14.89 14.13
CA ASP A 114 -20.42 -15.49 14.56
C ASP A 114 -19.46 -15.68 13.37
N GLN A 115 -19.97 -16.08 12.21
CA GLN A 115 -19.16 -16.20 11.00
C GLN A 115 -18.66 -14.84 10.51
N LYS A 116 -19.48 -13.78 10.60
CA LYS A 116 -19.06 -12.41 10.27
C LYS A 116 -17.98 -11.92 11.23
N ALA A 117 -18.13 -12.17 12.54
CA ALA A 117 -17.12 -11.80 13.53
C ALA A 117 -15.78 -12.51 13.29
N ASN A 118 -15.82 -13.80 12.97
CA ASN A 118 -14.62 -14.57 12.63
C ASN A 118 -13.96 -14.05 11.34
N LEU A 119 -14.74 -13.76 10.31
CA LEU A 119 -14.23 -13.18 9.06
C LEU A 119 -13.56 -11.81 9.29
N ILE A 120 -14.19 -10.93 10.07
CA ILE A 120 -13.60 -9.63 10.45
C ILE A 120 -12.24 -9.86 11.13
N ASN A 121 -12.17 -10.78 12.09
CA ASN A 121 -10.94 -11.07 12.81
C ASN A 121 -9.83 -11.58 11.89
N GLN A 122 -10.15 -12.50 10.97
CA GLN A 122 -9.20 -13.03 9.99
C GLN A 122 -8.66 -11.94 9.05
N LEU A 123 -9.53 -11.04 8.58
CA LEU A 123 -9.12 -9.97 7.68
C LEU A 123 -8.27 -8.91 8.40
N GLN A 124 -8.60 -8.57 9.65
CA GLN A 124 -7.84 -7.58 10.41
C GLN A 124 -6.41 -8.05 10.73
N HIS A 125 -6.19 -9.35 10.88
CA HIS A 125 -4.89 -9.98 11.17
C HIS A 125 -4.31 -10.71 9.97
N HIS A 126 -4.72 -10.32 8.75
CA HIS A 126 -4.21 -10.95 7.55
C HIS A 126 -2.73 -10.58 7.35
N GLU A 127 -1.90 -11.56 6.98
CA GLU A 127 -0.44 -11.41 6.79
C GLU A 127 -0.04 -10.25 5.86
N ALA A 128 -0.92 -9.91 4.91
CA ALA A 128 -0.74 -8.77 4.01
C ALA A 128 -0.63 -7.41 4.73
N PHE A 129 -1.07 -7.31 5.98
CA PHE A 129 -0.97 -6.09 6.81
C PHE A 129 0.23 -6.11 7.77
N ASP A 130 0.84 -7.28 8.01
CA ASP A 130 1.91 -7.52 8.98
C ASP A 130 3.34 -7.37 8.42
N ALA A 131 3.49 -6.63 7.32
CA ALA A 131 4.80 -6.31 6.75
C ALA A 131 5.64 -5.35 7.61
#